data_AF-A0A3D3H5S2-F1
#
_entry.id   AF-A0A3D3H5S2-F1
#
_cell.length_a   1.000
_cell.length_b   1.000
_cell.length_c   1.000
_cell.angle_alpha   90.00
_cell.angle_beta   90.00
_cell.angle_gamma   90.00
#
_symmetry.space_group_name_H-M   'P 1'
#
loop_
_entity.id
_entity.type
_entity.pdbx_description
1 polymer ?
#
loop_
_entity_poly.entity_id
_entity_poly.type
_entity_poly.pdbx_seq_one_letter_code
_entity_poly.pdbx_strand_id
1 'polypeptide(L)'
;KGFTTITNQGDDLKDAKRNIARSIMISIAICAVLYLLITLSVGASIGASGAIDARDYALAEAAHPLFGAWGVGITVAVAVIATLSGLLASLFSVSRLYGMLQDMKQAPALPARVPHQPLLITAGAAIVLTAVFDLGRIAALGVFLYLTMDIAVQWGVLRRLRDKIIAHRWLPIATIVLDVAILAAFTISKVQSDLLTVGVAAGLAAVIFAAQAWVVTRRHRTETSGR
;
A
#
# COMPACT_ATOMS: atom_id res chain seq x y z
N LYS A 1 -4.68 -3.12 0.14
CA LYS A 1 -3.27 -2.90 0.55
C LYS A 1 -2.65 -4.07 1.34
N GLY A 2 -3.32 -4.70 2.31
CA GLY A 2 -2.67 -5.74 3.16
C GLY A 2 -2.32 -7.08 2.50
N PHE A 3 -2.90 -7.42 1.34
CA PHE A 3 -2.66 -8.72 0.71
C PHE A 3 -1.24 -8.88 0.15
N THR A 4 -0.58 -7.80 -0.24
CA THR A 4 0.82 -7.84 -0.72
C THR A 4 1.78 -8.24 0.40
N THR A 5 1.45 -7.89 1.66
CA THR A 5 2.19 -8.33 2.85
C THR A 5 2.15 -9.85 3.00
N ILE A 6 1.00 -10.47 2.72
CA ILE A 6 0.82 -11.93 2.74
C ILE A 6 1.69 -12.57 1.66
N THR A 7 1.70 -12.00 0.44
CA THR A 7 2.50 -12.54 -0.67
C THR A 7 4.00 -12.36 -0.46
N ASN A 8 4.43 -11.30 0.24
CA ASN A 8 5.85 -11.06 0.57
C ASN A 8 6.43 -12.05 1.59
N GLN A 9 5.56 -12.80 2.29
CA GLN A 9 5.96 -13.85 3.23
C GLN A 9 5.65 -15.24 2.69
N GLY A 10 5.36 -15.36 1.39
CA GLY A 10 4.91 -16.58 0.73
C GLY A 10 5.80 -17.81 0.96
N ASP A 11 7.12 -17.61 1.05
CA ASP A 11 8.10 -18.68 1.23
C ASP A 11 8.02 -19.34 2.62
N ASP A 12 7.47 -18.64 3.62
CA ASP A 12 7.30 -19.15 4.98
C ASP A 12 5.94 -19.86 5.19
N LEU A 13 5.07 -19.89 4.17
CA LEU A 13 3.74 -20.51 4.25
C LEU A 13 3.73 -21.97 3.79
N LYS A 14 3.24 -22.86 4.65
CA LYS A 14 2.88 -24.23 4.25
C LYS A 14 1.82 -24.19 3.15
N ASP A 15 2.03 -24.94 2.07
CA ASP A 15 1.13 -24.99 0.90
C ASP A 15 0.75 -23.61 0.34
N ALA A 16 1.76 -22.74 0.18
CA ALA A 16 1.62 -21.34 -0.25
C ALA A 16 0.63 -21.13 -1.41
N LYS A 17 0.68 -21.96 -2.46
CA LYS A 17 -0.20 -21.85 -3.63
C LYS A 17 -1.70 -21.85 -3.29
N ARG A 18 -2.12 -22.67 -2.32
CA ARG A 18 -3.54 -22.79 -1.93
C ARG A 18 -3.88 -21.85 -0.78
N ASN A 19 -2.97 -21.72 0.18
CA ASN A 19 -3.23 -20.97 1.40
C ASN A 19 -3.18 -19.47 1.17
N ILE A 20 -2.28 -18.95 0.33
CA ILE A 20 -2.26 -17.52 -0.01
C ILE A 20 -3.58 -17.09 -0.65
N ALA A 21 -4.06 -17.83 -1.66
CA ALA A 21 -5.31 -17.50 -2.35
C ALA A 21 -6.52 -17.49 -1.40
N ARG A 22 -6.61 -18.49 -0.51
CA ARG A 22 -7.69 -18.57 0.49
C ARG A 22 -7.61 -17.46 1.51
N SER A 23 -6.42 -17.20 2.06
CA SER A 23 -6.21 -16.15 3.03
C SER A 23 -6.60 -14.79 2.47
N ILE A 24 -6.20 -14.46 1.24
CA ILE A 24 -6.57 -13.20 0.60
C ILE A 24 -8.10 -13.08 0.47
N MET A 25 -8.79 -14.11 -0.03
CA MET A 25 -10.24 -14.08 -0.22
C MET A 25 -11.00 -13.93 1.12
N ILE A 26 -10.59 -14.70 2.13
CA ILE A 26 -11.20 -14.65 3.47
C ILE A 26 -10.96 -13.30 4.13
N SER A 27 -9.73 -12.78 4.09
CA SER A 27 -9.39 -11.48 4.65
C SER A 27 -10.17 -10.35 3.98
N ILE A 28 -10.29 -10.35 2.65
CA ILE A 28 -11.08 -9.34 1.93
C ILE A 28 -12.55 -9.41 2.35
N ALA A 29 -13.15 -10.60 2.40
CA ALA A 29 -14.54 -10.76 2.79
C ALA A 29 -14.80 -10.26 4.22
N ILE A 30 -13.95 -10.66 5.18
CA ILE A 30 -14.06 -10.22 6.58
C ILE A 30 -13.88 -8.70 6.67
N CYS A 31 -12.86 -8.13 6.03
CA CYS A 31 -12.64 -6.68 6.05
C CYS A 31 -13.82 -5.91 5.44
N ALA A 32 -14.40 -6.40 4.35
CA ALA A 32 -15.55 -5.75 3.71
C ALA A 32 -16.77 -5.73 4.64
N VAL A 33 -17.07 -6.85 5.29
CA VAL A 33 -18.16 -6.94 6.28
C VAL A 33 -17.90 -6.03 7.46
N LEU A 34 -16.69 -6.04 8.02
CA LEU A 34 -16.33 -5.17 9.14
C LEU A 34 -16.44 -3.69 8.78
N TYR A 35 -15.96 -3.27 7.61
CA TYR A 35 -16.10 -1.88 7.17
C TYR A 35 -17.56 -1.48 6.95
N LEU A 36 -18.41 -2.37 6.42
CA LEU A 36 -19.84 -2.09 6.28
C LEU A 36 -20.49 -1.91 7.66
N LEU A 37 -20.23 -2.84 8.59
CA LEU A 37 -20.77 -2.77 9.95
C LEU A 37 -20.31 -1.50 10.67
N ILE A 38 -19.01 -1.18 10.63
CA ILE A 38 -18.47 0.04 11.24
C ILE A 38 -19.11 1.28 10.63
N THR A 39 -19.24 1.35 9.30
CA THR A 39 -19.83 2.52 8.62
C THR A 39 -21.29 2.71 9.05
N LEU A 40 -22.07 1.62 9.12
CA LEU A 40 -23.45 1.67 9.58
C LEU A 40 -23.54 2.05 11.06
N SER A 41 -22.68 1.49 11.91
CA SER A 41 -22.64 1.81 13.34
C SER A 41 -22.27 3.26 13.62
N VAL A 42 -21.23 3.79 12.97
CA VAL A 42 -20.82 5.20 13.11
C VAL A 42 -21.91 6.11 12.58
N GLY A 43 -22.48 5.81 11.40
CA GLY A 43 -23.58 6.57 10.81
C GLY A 43 -24.83 6.58 11.69
N ALA A 44 -25.16 5.48 12.35
CA ALA A 44 -26.30 5.39 13.28
C ALA A 44 -26.04 6.07 14.63
N SER A 45 -24.78 6.13 15.08
CA SER A 45 -24.41 6.69 16.39
C SER A 45 -24.29 8.21 16.37
N ILE A 46 -23.47 8.76 15.48
CA ILE A 46 -23.12 10.20 15.45
C ILE A 46 -23.59 10.92 14.18
N GLY A 47 -24.21 10.21 13.24
CA GLY A 47 -24.66 10.76 11.97
C GLY A 47 -23.51 11.13 11.01
N ALA A 48 -23.88 11.53 9.79
CA ALA A 48 -22.91 11.89 8.76
C ALA A 48 -22.13 13.17 9.10
N SER A 49 -22.80 14.18 9.69
CA SER A 49 -22.14 15.42 10.12
C SER A 49 -21.15 15.16 11.26
N GLY A 50 -21.56 14.38 12.28
CA GLY A 50 -20.66 14.03 13.40
C GLY A 50 -19.44 13.23 12.95
N ALA A 51 -19.59 12.34 11.96
CA ALA A 51 -18.46 11.63 11.37
C ALA A 51 -17.49 12.56 10.61
N ILE A 52 -18.01 13.62 9.97
CA ILE A 52 -17.19 14.63 9.30
C ILE A 52 -16.46 15.52 10.30
N ASP A 53 -17.09 15.87 11.42
CA ASP A 53 -16.49 16.71 12.45
C ASP A 53 -15.41 15.96 13.23
N ALA A 54 -15.68 14.69 13.60
CA ALA A 54 -14.75 13.87 14.36
C ALA A 54 -13.61 13.28 13.52
N ARG A 55 -13.70 13.32 12.17
CA ARG A 55 -12.76 12.74 11.18
C ARG A 55 -11.90 11.58 11.70
N ASP A 56 -10.74 11.90 12.25
CA ASP A 56 -9.67 10.97 12.61
C ASP A 56 -9.99 10.11 13.84
N TYR A 57 -10.95 10.51 14.67
CA TYR A 57 -11.38 9.78 15.87
C TYR A 57 -12.87 9.42 15.84
N ALA A 58 -13.52 9.46 14.67
CA ALA A 58 -14.95 9.20 14.51
C ALA A 58 -15.40 7.84 15.06
N LEU A 59 -14.57 6.80 14.99
CA LEU A 59 -14.88 5.49 15.57
C LEU A 59 -14.91 5.54 17.11
N ALA A 60 -13.96 6.25 17.71
CA ALA A 60 -13.91 6.41 19.17
C ALA A 60 -15.06 7.31 19.64
N GLU A 61 -15.34 8.39 18.92
CA GLU A 61 -16.48 9.27 19.19
C GLU A 61 -17.81 8.53 19.07
N ALA A 62 -17.96 7.66 18.07
CA ALA A 62 -19.15 6.83 17.92
C ALA A 62 -19.38 5.83 19.08
N ALA A 63 -18.35 5.54 19.88
CA ALA A 63 -18.49 4.72 21.08
C ALA A 63 -19.01 5.53 22.29
N HIS A 64 -18.89 6.87 22.27
CA HIS A 64 -19.27 7.73 23.38
C HIS A 64 -20.76 7.64 23.75
N PRO A 65 -21.73 7.68 22.79
CA PRO A 65 -23.16 7.60 23.12
C PRO A 65 -23.57 6.27 23.77
N LEU A 66 -22.87 5.18 23.46
CA LEU A 66 -23.21 3.83 23.91
C LEU A 66 -22.48 3.41 25.19
N PHE A 67 -21.21 3.80 25.32
CA PHE A 67 -20.29 3.31 26.34
C PHE A 67 -19.65 4.42 27.18
N GLY A 68 -19.99 5.69 26.92
CA GLY A 68 -19.43 6.86 27.60
C GLY A 68 -17.91 6.99 27.44
N ALA A 69 -17.29 7.78 28.32
CA ALA A 69 -15.86 8.06 28.29
C ALA A 69 -14.97 6.80 28.41
N TRP A 70 -15.44 5.77 29.13
CA TRP A 70 -14.72 4.50 29.27
C TRP A 70 -14.63 3.74 27.94
N GLY A 71 -15.72 3.72 27.16
CA GLY A 71 -15.72 3.11 25.83
C GLY A 71 -14.75 3.80 24.88
N VAL A 72 -14.74 5.14 24.87
CA VAL A 72 -13.79 5.93 24.07
C VAL A 72 -12.36 5.57 24.43
N GLY A 73 -12.02 5.55 25.72
CA GLY A 73 -10.66 5.25 26.20
C GLY A 73 -10.17 3.86 25.78
N ILE A 74 -11.02 2.83 25.89
CA ILE A 74 -10.68 1.47 25.46
C ILE A 74 -10.49 1.40 23.94
N THR A 75 -11.40 2.01 23.17
CA THR A 75 -11.31 2.03 21.70
C THR A 75 -10.01 2.70 21.24
N VAL A 76 -9.62 3.82 21.84
CA VAL A 76 -8.35 4.49 21.54
C VAL A 76 -7.16 3.61 21.90
N ALA A 77 -7.15 2.98 23.09
CA ALA A 77 -6.05 2.13 23.51
C ALA A 77 -5.85 0.93 22.55
N VAL A 78 -6.96 0.27 22.18
CA VAL A 78 -6.95 -0.84 21.23
C VAL A 78 -6.50 -0.36 19.84
N ALA A 79 -6.96 0.81 19.39
CA ALA A 79 -6.55 1.38 18.11
C ALA A 79 -5.04 1.64 18.07
N VAL A 80 -4.46 2.23 19.12
CA VAL A 80 -3.02 2.48 19.22
C VAL A 80 -2.22 1.18 19.13
N ILE A 81 -2.60 0.16 19.90
CA ILE A 81 -1.92 -1.15 19.89
C ILE A 81 -2.03 -1.80 18.51
N ALA A 82 -3.21 -1.76 17.90
CA ALA A 82 -3.44 -2.31 16.57
C ALA A 82 -2.61 -1.58 15.48
N THR A 83 -2.55 -0.25 15.52
CA THR A 83 -1.74 0.56 14.58
C THR A 83 -0.25 0.29 14.75
N LEU A 84 0.25 0.22 15.99
CA LEU A 84 1.66 -0.11 16.26
C LEU A 84 2.03 -1.49 15.72
N SER A 85 1.19 -2.50 15.98
CA SER A 85 1.38 -3.85 15.47
C SER A 85 1.39 -3.90 13.93
N GLY A 86 0.40 -3.25 13.30
CA GLY A 86 0.30 -3.17 11.83
C GLY A 86 1.48 -2.44 11.19
N LEU A 87 1.98 -1.38 11.83
CA LEU A 87 3.15 -0.62 11.40
C LEU A 87 4.41 -1.49 11.44
N LEU A 88 4.65 -2.19 12.56
CA LEU A 88 5.81 -3.08 12.70
C LEU A 88 5.76 -4.21 11.67
N ALA A 89 4.62 -4.89 11.52
CA ALA A 89 4.44 -5.95 10.52
C ALA A 89 4.72 -5.45 9.09
N SER A 90 4.26 -4.24 8.76
CA SER A 90 4.48 -3.61 7.46
C SER A 90 5.96 -3.26 7.24
N LEU A 91 6.63 -2.69 8.24
CA LEU A 91 8.07 -2.37 8.17
C LEU A 91 8.91 -3.62 7.91
N PHE A 92 8.66 -4.72 8.62
CA PHE A 92 9.38 -5.98 8.41
C PHE A 92 9.13 -6.57 7.02
N SER A 93 7.88 -6.56 6.55
CA SER A 93 7.53 -7.06 5.22
C SER A 93 8.24 -6.27 4.11
N VAL A 94 8.23 -4.93 4.19
CA VAL A 94 8.87 -4.06 3.20
C VAL A 94 10.40 -4.17 3.28
N SER A 95 10.97 -4.25 4.48
CA SER A 95 12.40 -4.49 4.68
C SER A 95 12.86 -5.79 4.01
N ARG A 96 12.10 -6.88 4.16
CA ARG A 96 12.43 -8.17 3.54
C ARG A 96 12.34 -8.10 2.02
N LEU A 97 11.28 -7.50 1.48
CA LEU A 97 11.12 -7.29 0.04
C LEU A 97 12.29 -6.47 -0.53
N TYR A 98 12.69 -5.41 0.17
CA TYR A 98 13.83 -4.58 -0.25
C TYR A 98 15.15 -5.36 -0.22
N GLY A 99 15.37 -6.18 0.81
CA GLY A 99 16.52 -7.10 0.88
C GLY A 99 16.56 -8.08 -0.31
N MET A 100 15.44 -8.70 -0.64
CA MET A 100 15.34 -9.59 -1.82
C MET A 100 15.69 -8.84 -3.12
N LEU A 101 15.24 -7.58 -3.28
CA LEU A 101 15.61 -6.76 -4.43
C LEU A 101 17.10 -6.40 -4.46
N GLN A 102 17.75 -6.24 -3.30
CA GLN A 102 19.19 -6.03 -3.22
C GLN A 102 19.96 -7.29 -3.66
N ASP A 103 19.54 -8.47 -3.20
CA ASP A 103 20.13 -9.75 -3.60
C ASP A 103 19.98 -9.99 -5.11
N MET A 104 18.84 -9.60 -5.67
CA MET A 104 18.60 -9.62 -7.11
C MET A 104 19.35 -8.51 -7.88
N LYS A 105 20.14 -7.66 -7.21
CA LYS A 105 20.84 -6.48 -7.74
C LYS A 105 19.92 -5.45 -8.41
N GLN A 106 18.66 -5.39 -8.00
CA GLN A 106 17.62 -4.49 -8.54
C GLN A 106 17.39 -3.25 -7.67
N ALA A 107 17.87 -3.27 -6.43
CA ALA A 107 17.87 -2.12 -5.53
C ALA A 107 19.30 -1.77 -5.07
N PRO A 108 19.60 -0.50 -4.78
CA PRO A 108 20.91 -0.10 -4.29
C PRO A 108 21.21 -0.71 -2.90
N ALA A 109 22.38 -1.30 -2.77
CA ALA A 109 22.96 -1.78 -1.50
C ALA A 109 23.99 -0.77 -0.96
N LEU A 110 24.01 -0.55 0.35
CA LEU A 110 25.07 0.20 1.03
C LEU A 110 26.21 -0.78 1.33
N PRO A 111 27.41 -0.30 1.72
CA PRO A 111 28.52 -1.18 2.05
C PRO A 111 28.13 -2.20 3.12
N ALA A 112 28.58 -3.46 2.96
CA ALA A 112 28.21 -4.65 3.74
C ALA A 112 28.48 -4.60 5.27
N ARG A 113 28.87 -3.44 5.81
CA ARG A 113 29.18 -3.22 7.23
C ARG A 113 27.97 -2.78 8.07
N VAL A 114 26.80 -2.54 7.46
CA VAL A 114 25.59 -2.12 8.19
C VAL A 114 24.61 -3.29 8.31
N PRO A 115 24.43 -3.88 9.52
CA PRO A 115 23.42 -4.90 9.73
C PRO A 115 22.02 -4.30 9.55
N HIS A 116 21.07 -5.08 9.00
CA HIS A 116 19.66 -4.67 8.82
C HIS A 116 19.44 -3.42 7.97
N GLN A 117 20.33 -3.18 7.00
CA GLN A 117 20.29 -2.03 6.10
C GLN A 117 18.92 -1.78 5.43
N PRO A 118 18.18 -2.80 4.94
CA PRO A 118 16.84 -2.60 4.39
C PRO A 118 15.85 -1.96 5.37
N LEU A 119 15.90 -2.36 6.64
CA LEU A 119 15.01 -1.85 7.69
C LEU A 119 15.32 -0.40 8.02
N LEU A 120 16.60 -0.05 8.12
CA LEU A 120 17.03 1.32 8.43
C LEU A 120 16.64 2.30 7.31
N ILE A 121 16.78 1.88 6.05
CA ILE A 121 16.36 2.69 4.90
C ILE A 121 14.85 2.88 4.89
N THR A 122 14.07 1.82 5.07
CA THR A 122 12.60 1.90 5.01
C THR A 122 12.03 2.68 6.19
N ALA A 123 12.54 2.46 7.41
CA ALA A 123 12.15 3.22 8.60
C ALA A 123 12.57 4.69 8.50
N GLY A 124 13.80 4.98 8.06
CA GLY A 124 14.27 6.35 7.87
C GLY A 124 13.45 7.12 6.83
N ALA A 125 13.14 6.48 5.70
CA ALA A 125 12.26 7.07 4.68
C ALA A 125 10.85 7.34 5.22
N ALA A 126 10.29 6.41 6.01
CA ALA A 126 9.00 6.61 6.65
C ALA A 126 9.02 7.81 7.61
N ILE A 127 10.05 7.93 8.47
CA ILE A 127 10.23 9.05 9.40
C ILE A 127 10.29 10.38 8.65
N VAL A 128 11.14 10.47 7.62
CA VAL A 128 11.26 11.70 6.80
C VAL A 128 9.93 12.06 6.16
N LEU A 129 9.22 11.08 5.58
CA LEU A 129 7.92 11.32 4.96
C LEU A 129 6.88 11.82 5.99
N THR A 130 6.83 11.21 7.17
CA THR A 130 5.94 11.64 8.26
C THR A 130 6.29 13.00 8.86
N ALA A 131 7.55 13.41 8.79
CA ALA A 131 7.98 14.72 9.28
C ALA A 131 7.64 15.87 8.31
N VAL A 132 7.54 15.57 7.00
CA VAL A 132 7.34 16.58 5.95
C VAL A 132 5.88 16.66 5.48
N PHE A 133 5.13 15.55 5.55
CA PHE A 133 3.78 15.46 5.01
C PHE A 133 2.76 15.12 6.10
N ASP A 134 1.55 15.69 6.00
CA ASP A 134 0.42 15.28 6.82
C ASP A 134 -0.13 13.90 6.39
N LEU A 135 -0.92 13.29 7.28
CA LEU A 135 -1.49 11.96 7.06
C LEU A 135 -2.33 11.88 5.77
N GLY A 136 -3.09 12.94 5.45
CA GLY A 136 -3.94 12.98 4.26
C GLY A 136 -3.12 12.99 2.97
N ARG A 137 -2.01 13.72 2.93
CA ARG A 137 -1.07 13.75 1.82
C ARG A 137 -0.33 12.43 1.66
N ILE A 138 0.12 11.83 2.76
CA ILE A 138 0.77 10.51 2.75
C ILE A 138 -0.21 9.44 2.24
N ALA A 139 -1.45 9.46 2.70
CA ALA A 139 -2.49 8.54 2.24
C ALA A 139 -2.75 8.71 0.73
N ALA A 140 -2.90 9.94 0.26
CA ALA A 140 -3.10 10.24 -1.16
C ALA A 140 -1.92 9.77 -2.02
N LEU A 141 -0.68 10.09 -1.62
CA LEU A 141 0.53 9.62 -2.29
C LEU A 141 0.56 8.09 -2.39
N GLY A 142 0.22 7.42 -1.29
CA GLY A 142 0.10 5.97 -1.24
C GLY A 142 -0.97 5.40 -2.18
N VAL A 143 -2.09 6.10 -2.42
CA VAL A 143 -3.10 5.70 -3.41
C VAL A 143 -2.54 5.83 -4.83
N PHE A 144 -1.94 6.97 -5.17
CA PHE A 144 -1.33 7.20 -6.48
C PHE A 144 -0.29 6.15 -6.83
N LEU A 145 0.69 5.92 -5.95
CA LEU A 145 1.76 4.96 -6.18
C LEU A 145 1.22 3.53 -6.32
N TYR A 146 0.25 3.16 -5.49
CA TYR A 146 -0.28 1.80 -5.47
C TYR A 146 -1.10 1.48 -6.72
N LEU A 147 -2.01 2.36 -7.11
CA LEU A 147 -2.81 2.17 -8.33
C LEU A 147 -1.94 2.19 -9.58
N THR A 148 -0.94 3.09 -9.64
CA THR A 148 0.01 3.14 -10.76
C THR A 148 0.84 1.85 -10.85
N MET A 149 1.29 1.32 -9.70
CA MET A 149 1.99 0.04 -9.63
C MET A 149 1.12 -1.11 -10.13
N ASP A 150 -0.13 -1.20 -9.66
CA ASP A 150 -1.07 -2.27 -10.05
C ASP A 150 -1.33 -2.24 -11.57
N ILE A 151 -1.57 -1.05 -12.15
CA ILE A 151 -1.71 -0.87 -13.61
C ILE A 151 -0.45 -1.34 -14.34
N ALA A 152 0.74 -0.93 -13.89
CA ALA A 152 2.01 -1.30 -14.53
C ALA A 152 2.26 -2.82 -14.48
N VAL A 153 1.97 -3.46 -13.35
CA VAL A 153 2.12 -4.91 -13.17
C VAL A 153 1.15 -5.67 -14.07
N GLN A 154 -0.13 -5.30 -14.07
CA GLN A 154 -1.16 -5.94 -14.88
C GLN A 154 -0.90 -5.76 -16.39
N TRP A 155 -0.42 -4.57 -16.78
CA TRP A 155 0.03 -4.33 -18.16
C TRP A 155 1.25 -5.19 -18.53
N GLY A 156 2.21 -5.32 -17.62
CA GLY A 156 3.36 -6.22 -17.77
C GLY A 156 2.94 -7.68 -17.97
N VAL A 157 1.96 -8.15 -17.20
CA VAL A 157 1.33 -9.46 -17.34
C VAL A 157 0.70 -9.60 -18.73
N LEU A 158 -0.10 -8.63 -19.15
CA LEU A 158 -0.80 -8.63 -20.43
C LEU A 158 0.15 -8.51 -21.63
N ARG A 159 1.37 -7.97 -21.47
CA ARG A 159 2.30 -7.77 -22.59
C ARG A 159 3.38 -8.83 -22.69
N ARG A 160 3.94 -9.29 -21.57
CA ARG A 160 5.14 -10.16 -21.53
C ARG A 160 4.93 -11.54 -20.92
N LEU A 161 3.94 -11.73 -20.05
CA LEU A 161 3.70 -13.01 -19.37
C LEU A 161 2.44 -13.73 -19.84
N ARG A 162 1.88 -13.30 -20.98
CA ARG A 162 0.64 -13.87 -21.54
C ARG A 162 0.69 -15.38 -21.72
N ASP A 163 1.81 -15.90 -22.22
CA ASP A 163 1.92 -17.32 -22.57
C ASP A 163 2.27 -18.19 -21.36
N LYS A 164 2.57 -17.58 -20.21
CA LYS A 164 3.00 -18.28 -18.98
C LYS A 164 1.91 -18.35 -17.91
N ILE A 165 0.79 -17.65 -18.09
CA ILE A 165 -0.26 -17.54 -17.07
C ILE A 165 -1.58 -18.04 -17.66
N ILE A 166 -2.16 -19.06 -17.02
CA ILE A 166 -3.49 -19.60 -17.34
C ILE A 166 -4.58 -18.66 -16.78
N ALA A 167 -4.58 -17.40 -17.21
CA ALA A 167 -5.55 -16.40 -16.78
C ALA A 167 -6.34 -15.88 -17.98
N HIS A 168 -7.65 -15.75 -17.82
CA HIS A 168 -8.52 -15.22 -18.86
C HIS A 168 -8.20 -13.75 -19.15
N ARG A 169 -8.02 -13.42 -20.44
CA ARG A 169 -7.59 -12.10 -20.94
C ARG A 169 -8.44 -10.92 -20.44
N TRP A 170 -9.71 -11.17 -20.16
CA TRP A 170 -10.63 -10.12 -19.70
C TRP A 170 -10.33 -9.66 -18.27
N LEU A 171 -9.76 -10.52 -17.41
CA LEU A 171 -9.58 -10.19 -16.00
C LEU A 171 -8.52 -9.10 -15.78
N PRO A 172 -7.28 -9.19 -16.32
CA PRO A 172 -6.30 -8.10 -16.21
C PRO A 172 -6.75 -6.80 -16.89
N ILE A 173 -7.55 -6.89 -17.95
CA ILE A 173 -8.06 -5.70 -18.65
C ILE A 173 -9.10 -5.00 -17.77
N ALA A 174 -10.02 -5.75 -17.17
CA ALA A 174 -11.04 -5.20 -16.28
C ALA A 174 -10.42 -4.51 -15.06
N THR A 175 -9.38 -5.10 -14.46
CA THR A 175 -8.67 -4.50 -13.32
C THR A 175 -7.94 -3.23 -13.72
N ILE A 176 -7.25 -3.18 -14.88
CA ILE A 176 -6.61 -1.94 -15.36
C ILE A 176 -7.65 -0.84 -15.56
N VAL A 177 -8.80 -1.15 -16.17
CA VAL A 177 -9.86 -0.16 -16.40
C VAL A 177 -10.40 0.37 -15.08
N LEU A 178 -10.61 -0.50 -14.09
CA LEU A 178 -11.11 -0.11 -12.78
C LEU A 178 -10.07 0.75 -12.02
N ASP A 179 -8.80 0.36 -12.05
CA ASP A 179 -7.71 1.09 -11.41
C ASP A 179 -7.56 2.49 -12.04
N VAL A 180 -7.64 2.59 -13.37
CA VAL A 180 -7.62 3.87 -14.09
C VAL A 180 -8.82 4.73 -13.74
N ALA A 181 -10.03 4.15 -13.66
CA ALA A 181 -11.23 4.89 -13.30
C ALA A 181 -11.13 5.47 -11.87
N ILE A 182 -10.69 4.66 -10.91
CA ILE A 182 -10.49 5.10 -9.52
C ILE A 182 -9.39 6.16 -9.45
N LEU A 183 -8.26 5.94 -10.12
CA LEU A 183 -7.15 6.88 -10.16
C LEU A 183 -7.59 8.22 -10.76
N ALA A 184 -8.32 8.22 -11.86
CA ALA A 184 -8.83 9.42 -12.50
C ALA A 184 -9.79 10.19 -11.59
N ALA A 185 -10.79 9.50 -11.01
CA ALA A 185 -11.73 10.11 -10.08
C ALA A 185 -11.02 10.72 -8.85
N PHE A 186 -10.07 9.99 -8.27
CA PHE A 186 -9.29 10.47 -7.14
C PHE A 186 -8.40 11.66 -7.51
N THR A 187 -7.78 11.64 -8.70
CA THR A 187 -6.97 12.74 -9.21
C THR A 187 -7.79 14.00 -9.38
N ILE A 188 -8.97 13.92 -9.99
CA ILE A 188 -9.87 15.07 -10.19
C ILE A 188 -10.25 15.69 -8.84
N SER A 189 -10.62 14.85 -7.86
CA SER A 189 -10.95 15.31 -6.50
C SER A 189 -9.77 15.98 -5.80
N LYS A 190 -8.55 15.45 -5.96
CA LYS A 190 -7.36 16.01 -5.33
C LYS A 190 -6.79 17.25 -6.01
N VAL A 191 -6.93 17.39 -7.33
CA VAL A 191 -6.51 18.61 -8.05
C VAL A 191 -7.26 19.84 -7.55
N GLN A 192 -8.54 19.68 -7.20
CA GLN A 192 -9.37 20.78 -6.70
C GLN A 192 -9.04 21.18 -5.26
N SER A 193 -8.55 20.24 -4.44
CA SER A 193 -8.35 20.45 -2.99
C SER A 193 -6.90 20.65 -2.60
N ASP A 194 -5.94 20.07 -3.33
CA ASP A 194 -4.54 20.00 -2.94
C ASP A 194 -3.64 19.64 -4.15
N LEU A 195 -3.42 20.64 -5.00
CA LEU A 195 -2.63 20.51 -6.23
C LEU A 195 -1.16 20.13 -5.96
N LEU A 196 -0.60 20.56 -4.82
CA LEU A 196 0.77 20.24 -4.42
C LEU A 196 0.96 18.73 -4.25
N THR A 197 0.01 18.04 -3.62
CA THR A 197 0.08 16.59 -3.42
C THR A 197 0.04 15.83 -4.73
N VAL A 198 -0.78 16.28 -5.70
CA VAL A 198 -0.82 15.68 -7.04
C VAL A 198 0.51 15.87 -7.77
N GLY A 199 1.07 17.09 -7.71
CA GLY A 199 2.37 17.41 -8.30
C GLY A 199 3.51 16.58 -7.71
N VAL A 200 3.58 16.47 -6.38
CA VAL A 200 4.57 15.64 -5.68
C VAL A 200 4.40 14.16 -6.02
N ALA A 201 3.16 13.65 -6.05
CA ALA A 201 2.89 12.27 -6.42
C ALA A 201 3.30 11.95 -7.86
N ALA A 202 2.97 12.82 -8.81
CA ALA A 202 3.39 12.69 -10.20
C ALA A 202 4.92 12.76 -10.34
N GLY A 203 5.56 13.71 -9.64
CA GLY A 203 7.01 13.85 -9.62
C GLY A 203 7.71 12.61 -9.05
N LEU A 204 7.23 12.09 -7.92
CA LEU A 204 7.77 10.88 -7.30
C LEU A 204 7.58 9.66 -8.21
N ALA A 205 6.40 9.49 -8.81
CA ALA A 205 6.16 8.41 -9.76
C ALA A 205 7.11 8.51 -10.98
N ALA A 206 7.32 9.71 -11.52
CA ALA A 206 8.25 9.94 -12.62
C ALA A 206 9.70 9.61 -12.23
N VAL A 207 10.14 10.02 -11.05
CA VAL A 207 11.49 9.70 -10.52
C VAL A 207 11.66 8.19 -10.35
N ILE A 208 10.68 7.49 -9.78
CA ILE A 208 10.72 6.04 -9.64
C ILE A 208 10.82 5.36 -11.01
N PHE A 209 10.00 5.79 -11.97
CA PHE A 209 9.99 5.23 -13.31
C PHE A 209 11.31 5.47 -14.05
N ALA A 210 11.86 6.68 -13.95
CA ALA A 210 13.15 7.05 -14.53
C ALA A 210 14.30 6.26 -13.89
N ALA A 211 14.31 6.11 -12.56
CA ALA A 211 15.29 5.31 -11.85
C ALA A 211 15.24 3.84 -12.29
N GLN A 212 14.05 3.25 -12.41
CA GLN A 212 13.90 1.89 -12.91
C GLN A 212 14.34 1.74 -14.37
N ALA A 213 13.95 2.67 -15.24
CA ALA A 213 14.36 2.68 -16.64
C ALA A 213 15.89 2.76 -16.78
N TRP A 214 16.54 3.58 -15.96
CA TRP A 214 17.98 3.75 -15.92
C TRP A 214 18.72 2.49 -15.42
N VAL A 215 18.21 1.84 -14.36
CA VAL A 215 18.77 0.57 -13.87
C VAL A 215 18.66 -0.52 -14.93
N VAL A 216 17.52 -0.62 -15.62
CA VAL A 216 17.30 -1.61 -16.69
C VAL A 216 18.20 -1.35 -17.90
N THR A 217 18.32 -0.10 -18.36
CA THR A 217 19.18 0.25 -19.50
C THR A 217 20.66 0.04 -19.19
N ARG A 218 21.13 0.32 -17.97
CA ARG A 218 22.50 0.01 -17.55
C ARG A 218 22.79 -1.49 -17.58
N ARG A 219 21.84 -2.33 -17.15
CA ARG A 219 21.99 -3.80 -17.23
C ARG A 219 22.16 -4.32 -18.64
N HIS A 220 21.32 -3.87 -19.58
CA HIS A 220 21.45 -4.26 -20.98
C HIS A 220 22.81 -3.86 -21.59
N ARG A 221 23.38 -2.74 -21.12
CA ARG A 221 24.70 -2.26 -21.56
C ARG A 221 25.86 -3.09 -21.00
N THR A 222 25.74 -3.60 -19.76
CA THR A 222 26.74 -4.52 -19.17
C THR A 222 26.67 -5.94 -19.74
N GLU A 223 25.50 -6.45 -20.13
CA GLU A 223 25.36 -7.77 -20.77
C GLU A 223 25.83 -7.79 -22.23
N THR A 224 25.75 -6.67 -22.93
CA THR A 224 26.23 -6.55 -24.33
C THR A 224 27.73 -6.27 -24.44
N SER A 225 28.38 -5.78 -23.38
CA SER A 225 29.83 -5.57 -23.33
C SER A 225 30.63 -6.79 -22.86
N GLY A 226 29.95 -7.88 -22.46
CA GLY A 226 30.56 -9.12 -21.98
C GLY A 226 30.42 -10.31 -22.93
N ARG A 227 30.10 -10.07 -24.21
CA ARG A 227 30.11 -11.07 -25.29
C ARG A 227 31.22 -10.78 -26.28
#